data_AF-A0A5C1EC27-F1
#
_entry.id   AF-A0A5C1EC27-F1
#
_cell.length_a   1.000
_cell.length_b   1.000
_cell.length_c   1.000
_cell.angle_alpha   90.00
_cell.angle_beta   90.00
_cell.angle_gamma   90.00
#
_symmetry.space_group_name_H-M   'P 1'
#
loop_
_entity.id
_entity.type
_entity.pdbx_description
1 polymer ?
#
loop_
_entity_poly.entity_id
_entity_poly.type
_entity_poly.pdbx_seq_one_letter_code
_entity_poly.pdbx_strand_id
1 'polypeptide(L)'
;MPLNAPAADSAPPDETPATGPAGTAVPRASRALVALATLAFALSQANLARLLAPLDPSIFALQLAFTPEAFWRVVDAWGPTGVAVYRAHFTFDNLHPFLYGAFGYLAVSRTRLFPRSAGRLYHGVLLALPVAGLCDLAENGIHAWLLAHAHGTGGLLVPLSGTCSLLKWGLALFFTLALAGRLLVVLTRPATRPGPPAPPIP
;
A
#
# COMPACT_ATOMS: atom_id res chain seq x y z
N MET A 1 -6.39 32.76 74.23
CA MET A 1 -6.74 31.78 75.28
C MET A 1 -7.91 30.93 74.76
N PRO A 2 -7.97 29.63 75.04
CA PRO A 2 -7.22 28.60 74.31
C PRO A 2 -8.07 27.33 74.01
N LEU A 3 -7.53 26.38 73.23
CA LEU A 3 -7.39 24.96 73.65
C LEU A 3 -6.53 24.16 72.63
N ASN A 4 -5.71 23.28 73.20
CA ASN A 4 -4.57 22.54 72.64
C ASN A 4 -4.93 21.25 71.86
N ALA A 5 -4.11 20.94 70.83
CA ALA A 5 -3.34 19.70 70.47
C ALA A 5 -3.90 18.26 70.75
N PRO A 6 -3.34 17.14 70.19
CA PRO A 6 -2.08 16.92 69.43
C PRO A 6 -2.16 15.95 68.19
N ALA A 7 -0.98 15.55 67.70
CA ALA A 7 -0.61 14.85 66.46
C ALA A 7 -0.79 13.31 66.39
N ALA A 8 -0.84 12.76 65.15
CA ALA A 8 -0.27 11.48 64.67
C ALA A 8 -0.64 11.36 63.16
N ASP A 9 0.30 11.38 62.22
CA ASP A 9 1.11 10.26 61.71
C ASP A 9 0.30 9.14 61.04
N SER A 10 0.34 9.10 59.70
CA SER A 10 0.39 7.88 58.88
C SER A 10 0.15 8.23 57.41
N ALA A 11 1.22 8.25 56.61
CA ALA A 11 1.11 8.07 55.17
C ALA A 11 0.85 6.58 54.87
N PRO A 12 -0.10 6.23 53.97
CA PRO A 12 -0.09 4.96 53.27
C PRO A 12 0.42 5.12 51.83
N PRO A 13 0.85 4.01 51.21
CA PRO A 13 1.80 4.01 50.11
C PRO A 13 1.16 4.25 48.74
N ASP A 14 2.05 4.66 47.85
CA ASP A 14 2.03 4.54 46.40
C ASP A 14 1.34 3.25 45.91
N GLU A 15 0.12 3.38 45.40
CA GLU A 15 -0.45 2.44 44.44
C GLU A 15 -0.79 3.20 43.17
N THR A 16 0.26 3.65 42.48
CA THR A 16 0.18 3.80 41.04
C THR A 16 -0.09 2.41 40.46
N PRO A 17 -1.25 2.14 39.81
CA PRO A 17 -1.38 0.91 39.06
C PRO A 17 -0.40 1.05 37.90
N ALA A 18 0.70 0.31 37.96
CA ALA A 18 1.58 0.09 36.84
C ALA A 18 0.76 -0.58 35.73
N THR A 19 0.08 0.25 34.92
CA THR A 19 -0.40 -0.14 33.60
C THR A 19 0.85 -0.33 32.75
N GLY A 20 1.50 -1.48 32.92
CA GLY A 20 2.44 -1.99 31.93
C GLY A 20 1.75 -1.95 30.56
N PRO A 21 2.46 -1.60 29.47
CA PRO A 21 1.83 -1.49 28.17
C PRO A 21 1.38 -2.88 27.73
N ALA A 22 0.13 -3.20 28.01
CA ALA A 22 -0.58 -4.31 27.39
C ALA A 22 -0.36 -4.14 25.88
N GLY A 23 0.36 -5.09 25.28
CA GLY A 23 0.55 -5.12 23.85
C GLY A 23 -0.81 -5.33 23.18
N THR A 24 -1.57 -4.26 22.99
CA THR A 24 -2.96 -4.24 22.53
C THR A 24 -3.16 -5.01 21.23
N ALA A 25 -3.60 -6.26 21.33
CA ALA A 25 -3.84 -7.12 20.18
C ALA A 25 -4.59 -6.37 19.06
N VAL A 26 -4.20 -6.57 17.80
CA VAL A 26 -4.84 -5.89 16.67
C VAL A 26 -6.35 -6.21 16.69
N PRO A 27 -7.23 -5.19 16.73
CA PRO A 27 -8.67 -5.39 16.75
C PRO A 27 -9.12 -6.33 15.62
N ARG A 28 -10.08 -7.23 15.89
CA ARG A 28 -10.61 -8.15 14.86
C ARG A 28 -11.15 -7.40 13.65
N ALA A 29 -11.82 -6.26 13.87
CA ALA A 29 -12.30 -5.38 12.80
C ALA A 29 -11.17 -4.87 11.89
N SER A 30 -10.01 -4.49 12.45
CA SER A 30 -8.84 -4.07 11.66
C SER A 30 -8.31 -5.19 10.76
N ARG A 31 -8.29 -6.44 11.26
CA ARG A 31 -7.89 -7.61 10.47
C ARG A 31 -8.86 -7.91 9.34
N ALA A 32 -10.17 -7.86 9.62
CA ALA A 32 -11.21 -8.07 8.62
C ALA A 32 -11.16 -7.01 7.52
N LEU A 33 -10.97 -5.73 7.87
CA LEU A 33 -10.83 -4.64 6.90
C LEU A 33 -9.62 -4.83 5.98
N VAL A 34 -8.46 -5.18 6.54
CA VAL A 34 -7.26 -5.46 5.73
C VAL A 34 -7.50 -6.66 4.82
N ALA A 35 -8.09 -7.74 5.32
CA ALA A 35 -8.39 -8.92 4.52
C ALA A 35 -9.35 -8.63 3.35
N LEU A 36 -10.40 -7.83 3.60
CA LEU A 36 -11.33 -7.40 2.57
C LEU A 36 -10.65 -6.53 1.51
N ALA A 37 -9.82 -5.57 1.94
CA ALA A 37 -9.05 -4.72 1.02
C ALA A 37 -8.07 -5.56 0.17
N THR A 38 -7.37 -6.53 0.77
CA THR A 38 -6.51 -7.47 0.05
C THR A 38 -7.29 -8.26 -0.99
N LEU A 39 -8.46 -8.80 -0.62
CA LEU A 39 -9.30 -9.58 -1.54
C LEU A 39 -9.80 -8.72 -2.70
N ALA A 40 -10.30 -7.52 -2.42
CA ALA A 40 -10.76 -6.59 -3.45
C ALA A 40 -9.63 -6.21 -4.42
N PHE A 41 -8.44 -5.90 -3.89
CA PHE A 41 -7.26 -5.63 -4.71
C PHE A 41 -6.89 -6.85 -5.58
N ALA A 42 -6.79 -8.05 -5.00
CA ALA A 42 -6.40 -9.25 -5.71
C ALA A 42 -7.38 -9.62 -6.84
N LEU A 43 -8.68 -9.51 -6.58
CA LEU A 43 -9.73 -9.75 -7.60
C LEU A 43 -9.65 -8.73 -8.73
N SER A 44 -9.44 -7.44 -8.39
CA SER A 44 -9.27 -6.39 -9.39
C SER A 44 -8.01 -6.61 -10.24
N GLN A 45 -6.88 -6.97 -9.63
CA GLN A 45 -5.62 -7.24 -10.32
C GLN A 45 -5.76 -8.44 -11.26
N ALA A 46 -6.40 -9.52 -10.81
CA ALA A 46 -6.64 -10.72 -11.62
C ALA A 46 -7.54 -10.42 -12.83
N ASN A 47 -8.58 -9.59 -12.64
CA ASN A 47 -9.42 -9.17 -13.75
C ASN A 47 -8.64 -8.34 -14.79
N LEU A 48 -7.82 -7.37 -14.35
CA LEU A 48 -6.98 -6.58 -15.25
C LEU A 48 -5.98 -7.45 -16.00
N ALA A 49 -5.29 -8.37 -15.31
CA ALA A 49 -4.37 -9.31 -15.94
C ALA A 49 -5.07 -10.16 -17.01
N ARG A 50 -6.27 -10.66 -16.74
CA ARG A 50 -7.06 -11.43 -17.70
C ARG A 50 -7.50 -10.59 -18.90
N LEU A 51 -7.93 -9.35 -18.69
CA LEU A 51 -8.36 -8.45 -19.77
C LEU A 51 -7.20 -8.10 -20.70
N LEU A 52 -6.01 -7.88 -20.13
CA LEU A 52 -4.83 -7.42 -20.86
C LEU A 52 -3.94 -8.57 -21.38
N ALA A 53 -4.17 -9.81 -20.93
CA ALA A 53 -3.41 -10.99 -21.35
C ALA A 53 -3.31 -11.19 -22.87
N PRO A 54 -4.34 -10.88 -23.69
CA PRO A 54 -4.24 -11.02 -25.14
C PRO A 54 -3.38 -9.96 -25.86
N LEU A 55 -2.94 -8.90 -25.17
CA LEU A 55 -2.17 -7.82 -25.80
C LEU A 55 -0.72 -8.24 -26.03
N ASP A 56 -0.30 -8.19 -27.28
CA ASP A 56 1.08 -8.41 -27.71
C ASP A 56 1.51 -7.29 -28.67
N PRO A 57 2.56 -6.50 -28.35
CA PRO A 57 3.40 -6.57 -27.15
C PRO A 57 2.63 -6.25 -25.86
N SER A 58 3.12 -6.71 -24.71
CA SER A 58 2.42 -6.51 -23.43
C SER A 58 2.16 -5.03 -23.10
N ILE A 59 1.20 -4.75 -22.21
CA ILE A 59 0.91 -3.40 -21.72
C ILE A 59 2.14 -2.65 -21.19
N PHE A 60 3.12 -3.36 -20.63
CA PHE A 60 4.36 -2.76 -20.14
C PHE A 60 5.16 -2.07 -21.26
N ALA A 61 5.07 -2.57 -22.50
CA ALA A 61 5.72 -1.93 -23.64
C ALA A 61 5.12 -0.54 -23.93
N LEU A 62 3.79 -0.40 -23.75
CA LEU A 62 3.12 0.90 -23.85
C LEU A 62 3.46 1.79 -22.65
N GLN A 63 3.35 1.26 -21.43
CA GLN A 63 3.60 2.01 -20.19
C GLN A 63 5.03 2.51 -20.06
N LEU A 64 5.99 1.84 -20.67
CA LEU A 64 7.41 2.23 -20.67
C LEU A 64 7.84 2.85 -22.00
N ALA A 65 6.89 3.29 -22.83
CA ALA A 65 7.18 4.09 -24.03
C ALA A 65 7.40 5.56 -23.64
N PHE A 66 8.62 6.05 -23.82
CA PHE A 66 8.99 7.43 -23.53
C PHE A 66 9.02 8.35 -24.76
N THR A 67 8.72 7.82 -25.96
CA THR A 67 8.63 8.60 -27.19
C THR A 67 7.33 8.30 -27.93
N PRO A 68 6.75 9.28 -28.65
CA PRO A 68 5.55 9.06 -29.45
C PRO A 68 5.70 7.89 -30.42
N GLU A 69 6.87 7.72 -31.04
CA GLU A 69 7.13 6.64 -31.99
C GLU A 69 7.08 5.27 -31.31
N ALA A 70 7.62 5.15 -30.10
CA ALA A 70 7.54 3.91 -29.33
C ALA A 70 6.10 3.60 -28.89
N PHE A 71 5.37 4.61 -28.44
CA PHE A 71 3.98 4.49 -28.01
C PHE A 71 3.10 4.02 -29.17
N TRP A 72 3.13 4.73 -30.29
CA TRP A 72 2.28 4.43 -31.44
C TRP A 72 2.67 3.11 -32.11
N ARG A 73 3.95 2.70 -32.09
CA ARG A 73 4.36 1.38 -32.57
C ARG A 73 3.70 0.24 -31.79
N VAL A 74 3.50 0.40 -30.47
CA VAL A 74 2.77 -0.58 -29.65
C VAL A 74 1.29 -0.58 -30.01
N VAL A 75 0.69 0.61 -30.14
CA VAL A 75 -0.72 0.76 -30.55
C VAL A 75 -0.97 0.13 -31.92
N ASP A 76 -0.05 0.32 -32.87
CA ASP A 76 -0.13 -0.26 -34.21
C ASP A 76 -0.02 -1.78 -34.18
N ALA A 77 0.89 -2.32 -33.37
CA ALA A 77 1.07 -3.77 -33.21
C ALA A 77 -0.20 -4.44 -32.63
N TRP A 78 -0.91 -3.76 -31.74
CA TRP A 78 -2.20 -4.25 -31.20
C TRP A 78 -3.33 -4.27 -32.23
N GLY A 79 -3.27 -3.38 -33.22
CA GLY A 79 -4.34 -3.17 -34.18
C GLY A 79 -5.69 -2.79 -33.53
N PRO A 80 -6.77 -2.76 -34.33
CA PRO A 80 -8.08 -2.30 -33.84
C PRO A 80 -8.64 -3.13 -32.69
N THR A 81 -8.46 -4.45 -32.73
CA THR A 81 -8.97 -5.37 -31.71
C THR A 81 -8.24 -5.19 -30.38
N GLY A 82 -6.90 -5.13 -30.39
CA GLY A 82 -6.13 -4.91 -29.17
C GLY A 82 -6.37 -3.53 -28.58
N VAL A 83 -6.51 -2.49 -29.41
CA VAL A 83 -6.91 -1.15 -28.95
C VAL A 83 -8.30 -1.15 -28.33
N ALA A 84 -9.27 -1.90 -28.87
CA ALA A 84 -10.59 -2.01 -28.26
C ALA A 84 -10.55 -2.67 -26.87
N VAL A 85 -9.76 -3.74 -26.72
CA VAL A 85 -9.48 -4.38 -25.42
C VAL A 85 -8.84 -3.38 -24.45
N TYR A 86 -7.81 -2.66 -24.91
CA TYR A 86 -7.13 -1.64 -24.13
C TYR A 86 -8.01 -0.40 -23.87
N ARG A 87 -9.09 -0.14 -24.60
CA ARG A 87 -10.04 0.91 -24.16
C ARG A 87 -11.00 0.39 -23.11
N ALA A 88 -11.47 -0.85 -23.26
CA ALA A 88 -12.41 -1.46 -22.34
C ALA A 88 -11.83 -1.61 -20.92
N HIS A 89 -10.52 -1.85 -20.79
CA HIS A 89 -9.89 -2.04 -19.48
C HIS A 89 -9.92 -0.77 -18.60
N PHE A 90 -9.95 0.45 -19.17
CA PHE A 90 -9.91 1.71 -18.40
C PHE A 90 -11.03 1.81 -17.37
N THR A 91 -12.20 1.21 -17.62
CA THR A 91 -13.31 1.19 -16.64
C THR A 91 -12.88 0.54 -15.33
N PHE A 92 -12.13 -0.55 -15.42
CA PHE A 92 -11.64 -1.29 -14.26
C PHE A 92 -10.33 -0.67 -13.75
N ASP A 93 -9.47 -0.23 -14.66
CA ASP A 93 -8.16 0.30 -14.32
C ASP A 93 -8.24 1.64 -13.59
N ASN A 94 -9.22 2.49 -13.90
CA ASN A 94 -9.45 3.72 -13.14
C ASN A 94 -9.98 3.49 -11.71
N LEU A 95 -10.58 2.33 -11.43
CA LEU A 95 -10.99 1.96 -10.07
C LEU A 95 -9.83 1.31 -9.28
N HIS A 96 -8.93 0.63 -9.98
CA HIS A 96 -7.86 -0.17 -9.39
C HIS A 96 -6.93 0.60 -8.42
N PRO A 97 -6.48 1.85 -8.73
CA PRO A 97 -5.73 2.73 -7.84
C PRO A 97 -6.31 2.89 -6.45
N PHE A 98 -7.63 3.01 -6.35
CA PHE A 98 -8.29 3.16 -5.05
C PHE A 98 -8.24 1.87 -4.25
N LEU A 99 -8.33 0.72 -4.90
CA LEU A 99 -8.30 -0.60 -4.26
C LEU A 99 -6.91 -0.92 -3.73
N TYR A 100 -5.86 -0.83 -4.56
CA TYR A 100 -4.51 -1.13 -4.09
C TYR A 100 -3.95 -0.02 -3.18
N GLY A 101 -4.34 1.24 -3.39
CA GLY A 101 -4.02 2.35 -2.51
C GLY A 101 -4.62 2.17 -1.11
N ALA A 102 -5.91 1.80 -1.02
CA ALA A 102 -6.56 1.49 0.24
C ALA A 102 -5.95 0.26 0.92
N PHE A 103 -5.68 -0.81 0.16
CA PHE A 103 -4.96 -1.99 0.66
C PHE A 103 -3.63 -1.60 1.29
N GLY A 104 -2.77 -0.87 0.57
CA GLY A 104 -1.45 -0.48 1.07
C GLY A 104 -1.53 0.37 2.34
N TYR A 105 -2.40 1.38 2.31
CA TYR A 105 -2.61 2.26 3.47
C TYR A 105 -3.11 1.49 4.70
N LEU A 106 -4.10 0.60 4.53
CA LEU A 106 -4.65 -0.20 5.62
C LEU A 106 -3.65 -1.25 6.12
N ALA A 107 -2.90 -1.90 5.23
CA ALA A 107 -1.87 -2.87 5.59
C ALA A 107 -0.80 -2.25 6.49
N VAL A 108 -0.45 -0.98 6.28
CA VAL A 108 0.54 -0.26 7.11
C VAL A 108 -0.10 0.33 8.37
N SER A 109 -1.25 0.99 8.27
CA SER A 109 -1.85 1.76 9.38
C SER A 109 -2.65 0.92 10.38
N ARG A 110 -3.16 -0.25 9.96
CA ARG A 110 -4.07 -1.11 10.75
C ARG A 110 -3.44 -2.44 11.18
N THR A 111 -2.18 -2.68 10.84
CA THR A 111 -1.42 -3.86 11.29
C THR A 111 -0.25 -3.44 12.18
N ARG A 112 0.44 -4.43 12.76
CA ARG A 112 1.67 -4.24 13.54
C ARG A 112 2.94 -4.46 12.72
N LEU A 113 2.83 -4.61 11.40
CA LEU A 113 3.97 -4.91 10.53
C LEU A 113 4.98 -3.75 10.48
N PHE A 114 4.49 -2.51 10.61
CA PHE A 114 5.31 -1.31 10.57
C PHE A 114 5.10 -0.47 11.83
N PRO A 115 6.09 -0.39 12.74
CA PRO A 115 5.98 0.47 13.90
C PRO A 115 6.08 1.94 13.49
N ARG A 116 5.23 2.80 14.08
CA ARG A 116 5.27 4.27 13.84
C ARG A 116 6.62 4.89 14.21
N SER A 117 7.36 4.29 15.14
CA SER A 117 8.71 4.72 15.52
C SER A 117 9.74 4.61 14.38
N ALA A 118 9.42 3.91 13.28
CA ALA A 118 10.26 3.87 12.08
C ALA A 118 10.27 5.19 11.28
N GLY A 119 9.52 6.21 11.71
CA GLY A 119 9.61 7.59 11.20
C GLY A 119 9.40 7.67 9.68
N ARG A 120 10.41 8.16 8.95
CA ARG A 120 10.35 8.35 7.49
C ARG A 120 9.99 7.07 6.72
N LEU A 121 10.50 5.91 7.15
CA LEU A 121 10.19 4.64 6.50
C LEU A 121 8.70 4.29 6.65
N TYR A 122 8.11 4.53 7.83
CA TYR A 122 6.68 4.30 8.04
C TYR A 122 5.84 5.15 7.08
N HIS A 123 6.11 6.45 6.98
CA HIS A 123 5.38 7.34 6.08
C HIS A 123 5.62 7.01 4.60
N GLY A 124 6.85 6.65 4.24
CA GLY A 124 7.18 6.22 2.88
C GLY A 124 6.36 5.01 2.45
N VAL A 125 6.32 3.95 3.27
CA VAL A 125 5.55 2.73 2.94
C VAL A 125 4.04 2.99 3.02
N LEU A 126 3.57 3.79 3.98
CA LEU A 126 2.16 4.15 4.13
C LEU A 126 1.59 4.85 2.89
N LEU A 127 2.39 5.73 2.27
CA LEU A 127 1.98 6.56 1.14
C LEU A 127 2.38 5.99 -0.22
N ALA A 128 3.24 4.96 -0.27
CA ALA A 128 3.77 4.42 -1.52
C ALA A 128 2.66 4.03 -2.52
N LEU A 129 1.70 3.19 -2.09
CA LEU A 129 0.62 2.74 -2.96
C LEU A 129 -0.43 3.85 -3.26
N PRO A 130 -0.86 4.68 -2.31
CA PRO A 130 -1.69 5.85 -2.63
C PRO A 130 -1.07 6.79 -3.68
N VAL A 131 0.23 7.09 -3.57
CA VAL A 131 0.92 7.96 -4.54
C VAL A 131 1.08 7.25 -5.88
N ALA A 132 1.40 5.96 -5.89
CA ALA A 132 1.41 5.15 -7.12
C ALA A 132 0.05 5.22 -7.83
N GLY A 133 -1.05 5.18 -7.07
CA GLY A 133 -2.42 5.34 -7.57
C GLY A 133 -2.67 6.66 -8.29
N LEU A 134 -2.10 7.76 -7.80
CA LEU A 134 -2.21 9.06 -8.48
C LEU A 134 -1.45 9.06 -9.81
N CYS A 135 -0.26 8.46 -9.84
CA CYS A 135 0.51 8.30 -11.08
C CYS A 135 -0.25 7.42 -12.09
N ASP A 136 -0.90 6.37 -11.63
CA ASP A 136 -1.73 5.47 -12.43
C ASP A 136 -2.90 6.20 -13.10
N LEU A 137 -3.68 6.96 -12.33
CA LEU A 137 -4.80 7.75 -12.85
C LEU A 137 -4.34 8.80 -13.87
N ALA A 138 -3.18 9.43 -13.63
CA ALA A 138 -2.61 10.39 -14.58
C ALA A 138 -2.19 9.71 -15.88
N GLU A 139 -1.50 8.56 -15.82
CA GLU A 139 -1.15 7.76 -16.99
C GLU A 139 -2.41 7.36 -17.77
N ASN A 140 -3.41 6.79 -17.09
CA ASN A 140 -4.65 6.34 -17.73
C ASN A 140 -5.38 7.48 -18.43
N GLY A 141 -5.46 8.65 -17.80
CA GLY A 141 -6.03 9.85 -18.41
C GLY A 141 -5.28 10.27 -19.67
N ILE A 142 -3.95 10.25 -19.63
CA ILE A 142 -3.11 10.59 -20.78
C ILE A 142 -3.28 9.56 -21.91
N HIS A 143 -3.23 8.26 -21.62
CA HIS A 143 -3.39 7.22 -22.64
C HIS A 143 -4.79 7.25 -23.26
N ALA A 144 -5.84 7.43 -22.45
CA ALA A 144 -7.21 7.59 -22.95
C ALA A 144 -7.32 8.81 -23.89
N TRP A 145 -6.71 9.94 -23.51
CA TRP A 145 -6.66 11.14 -24.34
C TRP A 145 -5.91 10.88 -25.65
N LEU A 146 -4.70 10.32 -25.59
CA LEU A 146 -3.87 10.04 -26.77
C LEU A 146 -4.60 9.16 -27.77
N LEU A 147 -5.21 8.09 -27.30
CA LEU A 147 -5.96 7.18 -28.15
C LEU A 147 -7.19 7.86 -28.77
N ALA A 148 -7.82 8.83 -28.11
CA ALA A 148 -8.95 9.58 -28.67
C ALA A 148 -8.55 10.59 -29.76
N HIS A 149 -7.26 10.86 -29.95
CA HIS A 149 -6.75 11.82 -30.91
C HIS A 149 -6.07 11.15 -32.11
N ALA A 150 -5.69 11.96 -33.10
CA ALA A 150 -5.05 11.47 -34.32
C ALA A 150 -3.78 10.68 -34.00
N HIS A 151 -3.56 9.60 -34.75
CA HIS A 151 -2.31 8.84 -34.69
C HIS A 151 -1.09 9.75 -34.91
N GLY A 152 -0.01 9.52 -34.16
CA GLY A 152 1.17 10.38 -34.14
C GLY A 152 1.06 11.58 -33.19
N THR A 153 -0.10 11.86 -32.60
CA THR A 153 -0.23 12.86 -31.52
C THR A 153 0.50 12.36 -30.27
N GLY A 154 1.26 13.19 -29.57
CA GLY A 154 1.98 12.69 -28.39
C GLY A 154 2.81 13.71 -27.64
N GLY A 155 3.55 14.55 -28.35
CA GLY A 155 4.37 15.62 -27.77
C GLY A 155 5.01 15.24 -26.44
N LEU A 156 4.81 16.09 -25.42
CA LEU A 156 5.28 15.85 -24.04
C LEU A 156 4.39 14.91 -23.22
N LEU A 157 3.19 14.57 -23.70
CA LEU A 157 2.26 13.73 -22.96
C LEU A 157 2.74 12.27 -22.89
N VAL A 158 3.36 11.77 -23.95
CA VAL A 158 3.92 10.40 -23.97
C VAL A 158 5.06 10.22 -22.95
N PRO A 159 6.13 11.03 -22.94
CA PRO A 159 7.15 10.89 -21.90
C PRO A 159 6.61 11.16 -20.49
N LEU A 160 5.57 11.99 -20.34
CA LEU A 160 4.91 12.22 -19.06
C LEU A 160 4.17 10.96 -18.57
N SER A 161 3.40 10.29 -19.43
CA SER A 161 2.72 9.03 -19.05
C SER A 161 3.70 7.90 -18.77
N GLY A 162 4.79 7.81 -19.54
CA GLY A 162 5.89 6.88 -19.27
C GLY A 162 6.56 7.15 -17.92
N THR A 163 6.73 8.42 -17.55
CA THR A 163 7.26 8.81 -16.23
C THR A 163 6.30 8.43 -15.11
N CYS A 164 5.00 8.70 -15.28
CA CYS A 164 3.97 8.27 -14.33
C CYS A 164 3.98 6.75 -14.13
N SER A 165 4.06 5.98 -15.22
CA SER A 165 4.15 4.52 -15.17
C SER A 165 5.40 4.04 -14.43
N LEU A 166 6.57 4.62 -14.73
CA LEU A 166 7.82 4.27 -14.07
C LEU A 166 7.75 4.54 -12.56
N LEU A 167 7.22 5.69 -12.16
CA LEU A 167 7.03 6.04 -10.75
C LEU A 167 6.05 5.09 -10.05
N LYS A 168 4.91 4.79 -10.68
CA LYS A 168 3.92 3.82 -10.20
C LYS A 168 4.57 2.47 -9.89
N TRP A 169 5.26 1.89 -10.87
CA TRP A 169 5.89 0.58 -10.71
C TRP A 169 7.05 0.60 -9.70
N GLY A 170 7.83 1.68 -9.66
CA GLY A 170 8.88 1.87 -8.65
C GLY A 170 8.33 1.92 -7.23
N LEU A 171 7.23 2.64 -7.00
CA LEU A 171 6.56 2.73 -5.71
C LEU A 171 5.90 1.41 -5.31
N ALA A 172 5.26 0.71 -6.26
CA ALA A 172 4.69 -0.61 -6.04
C ALA A 172 5.76 -1.65 -5.66
N LEU A 173 6.92 -1.62 -6.34
CA LEU A 173 8.07 -2.46 -6.01
C LEU A 173 8.61 -2.13 -4.62
N PHE A 174 8.83 -0.84 -4.31
CA PHE A 174 9.27 -0.41 -2.99
C PHE A 174 8.35 -0.90 -1.87
N PHE A 175 7.03 -0.74 -2.03
CA PHE A 175 6.05 -1.23 -1.07
C PHE A 175 6.13 -2.75 -0.90
N THR A 176 6.20 -3.48 -2.01
CA THR A 176 6.25 -4.95 -2.02
C THR A 176 7.48 -5.47 -1.28
N LEU A 177 8.66 -4.90 -1.57
CA LEU A 177 9.91 -5.27 -0.90
C LEU A 177 9.86 -4.95 0.60
N ALA A 178 9.36 -3.78 0.97
CA ALA A 178 9.22 -3.38 2.37
C ALA A 178 8.28 -4.33 3.14
N LEU A 179 7.14 -4.69 2.54
CA LEU A 179 6.16 -5.60 3.13
C LEU A 179 6.72 -7.02 3.26
N ALA A 180 7.33 -7.55 2.20
CA ALA A 180 7.94 -8.88 2.20
C ALA A 180 9.07 -8.99 3.25
N GLY A 181 9.95 -7.99 3.31
CA GLY A 181 11.01 -7.93 4.32
C GLY A 181 10.46 -7.91 5.75
N ARG A 182 9.37 -7.18 6.00
CA ARG A 182 8.71 -7.18 7.31
C ARG A 182 8.07 -8.50 7.66
N LEU A 183 7.38 -9.13 6.71
CA LEU A 183 6.78 -10.45 6.92
C LEU A 183 7.86 -11.49 7.23
N LEU A 184 8.98 -11.48 6.51
CA LEU A 184 10.11 -12.38 6.76
C LEU A 184 10.67 -12.21 8.19
N VAL A 185 10.84 -10.97 8.67
CA VAL A 185 11.30 -10.71 10.04
C VAL A 185 10.29 -11.20 11.08
N VAL A 186 8.99 -11.06 10.83
CA VAL A 186 7.95 -11.53 11.76
C VAL A 186 7.91 -13.05 11.81
N LEU A 187 8.04 -13.72 10.65
CA LEU A 187 7.96 -15.19 10.55
C LEU A 187 9.22 -15.90 11.06
N THR A 188 10.38 -15.25 11.04
CA THR A 188 11.65 -15.85 11.48
C THR A 188 12.01 -15.56 12.94
N ARG A 189 11.23 -14.74 13.65
CA ARG A 189 11.45 -14.50 15.08
C ARG A 189 11.15 -15.77 15.89
N PRO A 190 12.10 -16.27 16.70
CA PRO A 190 11.84 -17.39 17.60
C PRO A 190 10.69 -17.04 18.55
N ALA A 191 9.76 -17.98 18.75
CA ALA A 191 8.77 -17.83 19.80
C ALA A 191 9.52 -17.71 21.14
N THR A 192 9.36 -16.59 21.85
CA THR A 192 9.86 -16.45 23.20
C THR A 192 9.23 -17.55 24.05
N ARG A 193 10.01 -18.55 24.46
CA ARG A 193 9.54 -19.55 25.42
C ARG A 193 9.16 -18.80 26.71
N PRO A 194 8.02 -19.11 27.33
CA PRO A 194 7.75 -18.62 28.68
C PRO A 194 8.93 -19.00 29.57
N GLY A 195 9.46 -18.02 30.31
CA GLY A 195 10.52 -18.28 31.30
C GLY A 195 10.04 -19.28 32.36
N PRO A 196 10.96 -19.96 33.05
CA PRO A 196 10.59 -20.85 34.15
C PRO A 196 9.74 -20.08 35.19
N PRO A 197 8.75 -20.73 35.81
CA PRO A 197 7.94 -20.10 36.86
C PRO A 197 8.86 -19.57 37.97
N ALA A 198 8.51 -18.40 38.51
CA ALA A 198 9.25 -17.81 39.62
C ALA A 198 9.27 -18.77 40.82
N PRO A 199 10.38 -18.89 41.55
CA PRO A 199 10.44 -19.71 42.75
C PRO A 199 9.44 -19.19 43.80
N PRO A 200 8.85 -20.08 44.63
CA PRO A 200 7.98 -19.67 45.72
C PRO A 200 8.73 -18.75 46.68
N ILE A 201 8.08 -17.65 47.09
CA ILE A 201 8.60 -16.72 48.10
C ILE A 201 8.51 -17.43 49.47
N PRO A 202 9.60 -17.44 50.28
CA PRO A 202 9.64 -18.07 51.59
C PRO A 202 8.76 -17.37 52.64
#